data_AF-A0A0D2ZYK1-F1
#
_entry.id   AF-A0A0D2ZYK1-F1
#
_cell.length_a   1.000
_cell.length_b   1.000
_cell.length_c   1.000
_cell.angle_alpha   90.00
_cell.angle_beta   90.00
_cell.angle_gamma   90.00
#
_symmetry.space_group_name_H-M   'P 1'
#
loop_
_entity.id
_entity.type
_entity.pdbx_description
1 polymer ?
#
loop_
_entity_poly.entity_id
_entity_poly.type
_entity_poly.pdbx_seq_one_letter_code
_entity_poly.pdbx_strand_id
1 'polypeptide(L)' 'MEINARARQVLINVGGIIESCFWPGKYSLELSSDVYDKLWRFDREGLPADLIS' A
#
# COMPACT_ATOMS: atom_id res chain seq x y z
N MET A 1 -5.30 -4.49 -15.25
CA MET A 1 -5.15 -3.07 -14.82
C MET A 1 -6.46 -2.40 -14.42
N GLU A 2 -7.64 -2.95 -14.76
CA GLU A 2 -8.94 -2.35 -14.43
C GLU A 2 -9.16 -2.13 -12.92
N ILE A 3 -8.85 -3.13 -12.09
CA ILE A 3 -9.04 -3.03 -10.64
C ILE A 3 -8.19 -1.93 -10.01
N ASN A 4 -6.92 -1.81 -10.40
CA ASN A 4 -6.02 -0.75 -9.89
C ASN A 4 -6.45 0.64 -10.38
N ALA A 5 -7.04 0.73 -11.58
CA ALA A 5 -7.60 1.99 -12.08
C ALA A 5 -8.82 2.41 -11.25
N ARG A 6 -9.75 1.49 -10.96
CA ARG A 6 -10.89 1.74 -10.08
C ARG A 6 -10.47 2.04 -8.65
N ALA A 7 -9.44 1.37 -8.13
CA ALA A 7 -8.90 1.63 -6.80
C ALA A 7 -8.43 3.09 -6.67
N ARG A 8 -7.74 3.64 -7.67
CA ARG A 8 -7.35 5.05 -7.70
C ARG A 8 -8.51 6.04 -7.77
N GLN A 9 -9.71 5.61 -8.18
CA GLN A 9 -10.88 6.47 -8.31
C GLN A 9 -11.78 6.45 -7.06
N VAL A 10 -11.86 5.32 -6.36
CA VAL A 10 -12.85 5.11 -5.28
C VAL A 10 -12.25 4.60 -3.97
N LEU A 11 -11.10 3.92 -4.02
CA LEU A 11 -10.54 3.22 -2.86
C LEU A 11 -9.44 4.06 -2.16
N ILE A 12 -8.40 4.46 -2.90
CA ILE A 12 -7.19 5.11 -2.37
C ILE A 12 -7.06 6.59 -2.76
N ASN A 13 -8.13 7.20 -3.31
CA ASN A 13 -8.20 8.64 -3.54
C ASN A 13 -8.46 9.39 -2.23
N VAL A 14 -8.26 10.72 -2.26
CA VAL A 14 -8.63 11.62 -1.17
C VAL A 14 -10.11 11.43 -0.81
N GLY A 15 -10.38 11.18 0.47
CA GLY A 15 -11.74 10.91 0.98
C GLY A 15 -12.33 9.57 0.51
N GLY A 16 -11.54 8.70 -0.11
CA GLY A 16 -11.93 7.35 -0.51
C GLY A 16 -12.15 6.41 0.67
N ILE A 17 -12.46 5.15 0.36
CA ILE A 17 -12.78 4.14 1.38
C ILE A 17 -11.59 3.92 2.35
N ILE A 18 -10.35 3.89 1.85
CA ILE A 18 -9.18 3.66 2.72
C ILE A 18 -8.96 4.82 3.70
N GLU A 19 -9.01 6.07 3.24
CA GLU A 19 -8.82 7.22 4.13
C GLU A 19 -9.96 7.41 5.14
N SER A 20 -11.17 6.94 4.84
CA SER A 20 -12.33 7.09 5.73
C SER A 20 -12.49 5.97 6.75
N CYS A 21 -12.00 4.76 6.45
CA CYS A 21 -12.16 3.59 7.31
C CYS A 21 -10.91 3.21 8.12
N PHE A 22 -9.72 3.69 7.74
CA PHE A 22 -8.47 3.35 8.40
C PHE A 22 -7.86 4.54 9.14
N TRP A 23 -7.24 4.26 10.29
CA TRP A 23 -6.68 5.27 11.19
C TRP A 23 -5.68 6.26 10.56
N PRO A 24 -4.81 5.88 9.60
CA PRO A 24 -3.87 6.84 9.00
C PRO A 24 -4.57 7.97 8.23
N GLY A 25 -5.84 7.80 7.85
CA GLY A 25 -6.61 8.83 7.14
C GLY A 25 -5.90 9.27 5.88
N LYS A 26 -5.76 10.59 5.70
CA LYS A 26 -5.04 11.22 4.58
C LYS A 26 -3.57 10.79 4.42
N TYR A 27 -2.96 10.17 5.44
CA TYR A 27 -1.59 9.69 5.39
C TYR A 27 -1.49 8.21 4.93
N SER A 28 -2.61 7.56 4.59
CA SER A 28 -2.64 6.14 4.24
C SER A 28 -1.75 5.79 3.05
N LEU A 29 -1.79 6.61 1.98
CA LEU A 29 -0.97 6.36 0.80
C LEU A 29 0.51 6.69 1.04
N GLU A 30 0.79 7.76 1.78
CA GLU A 30 2.16 8.16 2.17
C GLU A 30 2.85 7.06 2.97
N LEU A 31 2.16 6.47 3.95
CA LEU A 31 2.68 5.35 4.74
C LEU A 31 3.13 4.18 3.85
N SER A 32 2.34 3.84 2.83
CA SER A 32 2.70 2.76 1.88
C SER A 32 3.90 3.12 1.00
N SER A 33 4.05 4.40 0.63
CA SER A 33 5.19 4.90 -0.13
C SER A 33 6.49 4.84 0.69
N ASP A 34 6.42 5.22 1.97
CA ASP A 34 7.54 5.17 2.89
C ASP A 34 8.04 3.74 3.14
N VAL A 35 7.11 2.79 3.30
CA VAL A 35 7.43 1.37 3.43
C VAL A 35 8.06 0.85 2.14
N TYR A 36 7.54 1.26 0.97
CA TYR A 36 8.10 0.86 -0.31
C TYR A 36 9.55 1.34 -0.49
N ASP A 37 9.82 2.61 -0.20
CA ASP A 37 11.17 3.19 -0.33
C ASP A 37 12.19 2.56 0.64
N LYS A 38 11.78 2.35 1.89
CA LYS A 38 12.70 2.00 2.98
C LYS A 38 12.85 0.50 3.21
N LEU A 39 11.81 -0.29 2.95
CA LEU A 39 11.72 -1.68 3.42
C LEU A 39 11.53 -2.68 2.28
N TRP A 40 10.87 -2.30 1.18
CA TRP A 40 10.59 -3.23 0.09
C TRP A 40 11.87 -3.67 -0.62
N ARG A 41 12.00 -4.99 -0.82
CA ARG A 41 13.19 -5.61 -1.41
C ARG A 41 12.79 -6.80 -2.26
N PHE A 42 13.01 -6.69 -3.56
CA PHE A 42 12.66 -7.75 -4.52
C PHE A 42 13.24 -9.13 -4.15
N ASP A 43 14.45 -9.17 -3.59
CA ASP A 43 15.12 -10.42 -3.20
C ASP A 43 14.50 -11.08 -1.95
N ARG A 44 13.62 -10.39 -1.22
CA ARG A 44 12.93 -10.89 -0.01
C ARG A 44 11.49 -11.33 -0.25
N GLU A 45 10.91 -11.04 -1.42
CA GLU A 45 9.52 -11.39 -1.74
C GLU A 45 9.29 -12.91 -1.97
N GLY A 46 10.37 -13.69 -2.09
CA GLY A 46 10.28 -15.14 -2.19
C GLY A 46 9.94 -15.75 -0.84
N LEU A 47 8.92 -16.63 -0.78
CA LEU A 47 8.43 -17.26 0.45
C LEU A 47 9.55 -17.81 1.39
N PRO A 48 10.60 -18.50 0.90
CA PRO A 48 11.67 -18.96 1.79
C PRO A 48 12.47 -17.82 2.43
N ALA A 49 12.70 -16.72 1.71
CA ALA A 49 13.44 -15.57 2.22
C ALA A 49 12.58 -14.73 3.19
N ASP A 50 11.28 -14.59 2.88
CA ASP A 50 10.31 -13.86 3.72
C ASP A 50 10.21 -14.47 5.14
N LEU A 51 10.09 -15.80 5.23
CA LEU A 51 9.93 -16.51 6.51
C LEU A 51 11.15 -16.49 7.45
N ILE A 52 12.34 -16.14 6.94
CA ILE A 52 13.61 -16.17 7.70
C ILE A 52 14.16 -14.75 7.92
N SER A 53 13.44 -13.71 7.47
CA SER A 53 13.93 -12.33 7.33
C SER A 53 14.09 -11.51 8.60
#